data_AF-A0A819LTK3-F1
#
_entry.id   AF-A0A819LTK3-F1
#
_cell.length_a   1.000
_cell.length_b   1.000
_cell.length_c   1.000
_cell.angle_alpha   90.00
_cell.angle_beta   90.00
_cell.angle_gamma   90.00
#
_symmetry.space_group_name_H-M   'P 1'
#
loop_
_entity.id
_entity.type
_entity.pdbx_description
1 polymer ?
#
loop_
_entity_poly.entity_id
_entity_poly.type
_entity_poly.pdbx_seq_one_letter_code
_entity_poly.pdbx_strand_id
1 'polypeptide(L)'
;MHDKIDTQTEKNGDCSCAGTCPNVPTEALLSLGPENRFSLAPPTIRLFIGKYRTYPSTLEATTDDDALSFHATTVLNYLRDELHHDSNKDCVTRKYDRKIKKHYVQSRVCDLGNGIMISMDSSLNADTQNPNKLLSDYPKDYFLLVSDMQIYYLPEHDTFVQDLASQFSKMTIFSSKSSTLQMVCKNQCGYYLSGIKIKKPLITDLALHYGSNFVSTHDKIIKNLNTKESKGIVLLHGIPGSGKTHYIRYLIQEIQDKTLIYVPPDMAKEISSPAFLPFLME
;
A
#
# COMPACT_ATOMS: atom_id res chain seq x y z
N MET A 1 22.12 59.05 -58.07
CA MET A 1 23.20 60.05 -57.87
C MET A 1 23.79 59.75 -56.51
N HIS A 2 24.95 59.06 -56.48
CA HIS A 2 26.26 59.64 -56.09
C HIS A 2 26.26 60.05 -54.60
N ASP A 3 27.13 59.63 -53.70
CA ASP A 3 28.41 58.93 -53.82
C ASP A 3 28.87 58.40 -52.44
N LYS A 4 29.88 57.54 -52.49
CA LYS A 4 30.72 56.88 -51.48
C LYS A 4 31.28 57.78 -50.33
N ILE A 5 31.33 57.32 -49.08
CA ILE A 5 32.42 56.57 -48.35
C ILE A 5 33.76 57.34 -48.25
N ASP A 6 34.18 57.66 -47.02
CA ASP A 6 35.48 57.30 -46.39
C ASP A 6 35.56 57.87 -44.96
N THR A 7 35.56 57.06 -43.90
CA THR A 7 36.66 56.30 -43.24
C THR A 7 37.76 57.16 -42.60
N GLN A 8 37.80 57.14 -41.26
CA GLN A 8 38.99 56.89 -40.41
C GLN A 8 38.51 56.51 -39.00
N THR A 9 39.09 55.66 -38.16
CA THR A 9 39.98 54.48 -38.22
C THR A 9 39.86 53.87 -36.82
N GLU A 10 39.83 52.54 -36.73
CA GLU A 10 39.77 51.77 -35.48
C GLU A 10 40.91 52.08 -34.50
N LYS A 11 40.61 52.01 -33.19
CA LYS A 11 41.50 51.35 -32.24
C LYS A 11 40.69 50.50 -31.26
N ASN A 12 40.95 49.20 -31.33
CA ASN A 12 40.48 48.15 -30.44
C ASN A 12 40.77 48.47 -28.96
N GLY A 13 39.77 48.25 -28.12
CA GLY A 13 39.91 48.10 -26.67
C GLY A 13 38.88 47.07 -26.21
N ASP A 14 39.36 45.92 -25.76
CA ASP A 14 38.62 44.74 -25.33
C ASP A 14 37.40 45.07 -24.45
N CYS A 15 36.20 44.64 -24.88
CA CYS A 15 35.03 44.62 -24.02
C CYS A 15 34.99 43.28 -23.25
N SER A 16 35.84 43.18 -22.23
CA SER A 16 35.74 42.14 -21.22
C SER A 16 34.57 42.46 -20.28
N CYS A 17 33.35 42.05 -20.64
CA CYS A 17 32.27 41.95 -19.66
C CYS A 17 32.47 40.67 -18.82
N ALA A 18 33.54 40.67 -18.01
CA ALA A 18 33.66 39.78 -16.86
C ALA A 18 32.68 40.28 -15.79
N GLY A 19 31.42 39.89 -15.92
CA GLY A 19 30.46 39.94 -14.82
C GLY A 19 30.83 38.85 -13.82
N THR A 20 31.82 39.10 -12.98
CA THR A 20 32.08 38.30 -11.78
C THR A 20 30.82 38.33 -10.93
N CYS A 21 30.05 37.25 -10.94
CA CYS A 21 29.12 36.98 -9.85
C CYS A 21 29.96 37.06 -8.57
N PRO A 22 29.60 37.90 -7.59
CA PRO A 22 30.31 37.88 -6.32
C PRO A 22 30.30 36.44 -5.80
N ASN A 23 31.41 35.98 -5.22
CA ASN A 23 31.46 34.73 -4.47
C ASN A 23 30.50 34.87 -3.27
N VAL A 24 29.21 34.70 -3.54
CA VAL A 24 28.18 34.62 -2.53
C VAL A 24 28.50 33.34 -1.77
N PRO A 25 28.85 33.42 -0.47
CA PRO A 25 29.09 32.23 0.33
C PRO A 25 27.90 31.29 0.17
N THR A 26 28.13 29.98 0.08
CA THR A 26 27.05 28.98 -0.08
C THR A 26 25.93 29.19 0.95
N GLU A 27 26.30 29.67 2.15
CA GLU A 27 25.41 30.05 3.24
C GLU A 27 24.43 31.19 2.88
N ALA A 28 24.86 32.16 2.09
CA ALA A 28 24.05 33.29 1.63
C ALA A 28 23.17 32.94 0.41
N LEU A 29 23.50 31.89 -0.35
CA LEU A 29 22.57 31.29 -1.33
C LEU A 29 21.49 30.46 -0.63
N LEU A 30 21.87 29.74 0.43
CA LEU A 30 20.95 28.93 1.24
C LEU A 30 19.94 29.80 2.02
N SER A 31 20.30 31.04 2.38
CA SER A 31 19.41 31.98 3.08
C SER A 31 18.38 32.68 2.18
N LEU A 32 18.53 32.59 0.85
CA LEU A 32 17.57 33.10 -0.14
C LEU A 32 16.50 32.07 -0.51
N GLY A 33 16.68 30.81 -0.10
CA GLY A 33 15.67 29.76 -0.25
C GLY A 33 14.55 29.90 0.79
N PRO A 34 13.35 29.34 0.55
CA PRO A 34 12.28 29.32 1.54
C PRO A 34 12.77 28.67 2.85
N GLU A 35 12.26 29.16 4.00
CA GLU A 35 12.66 28.67 5.33
C GLU A 35 12.75 27.13 5.41
N ASN A 36 13.79 26.68 6.10
CA ASN A 36 14.29 25.31 6.19
C ASN A 36 13.15 24.28 6.42
N ARG A 37 12.56 23.75 5.34
CA ARG A 37 11.61 22.61 5.38
C ARG A 37 12.26 21.30 5.82
N PHE A 38 13.55 21.33 6.17
CA PHE A 38 14.32 20.17 6.59
C PHE A 38 13.79 19.53 7.87
N SER A 39 13.10 20.26 8.75
CA SER A 39 12.47 19.69 9.95
C SER A 39 11.26 18.78 9.63
N LEU A 40 10.70 18.86 8.42
CA LEU A 40 9.58 18.06 7.93
C LEU A 40 10.01 16.91 7.01
N ALA A 41 11.24 16.93 6.48
CA ALA A 41 11.74 15.86 5.62
C ALA A 41 11.89 14.55 6.42
N PRO A 42 11.48 13.39 5.86
CA PRO A 42 11.68 12.08 6.46
C PRO A 42 13.14 11.87 6.91
N PRO A 43 13.38 11.19 8.05
CA PRO A 43 14.73 10.91 8.54
C PRO A 43 15.64 10.29 7.46
N THR A 44 15.08 9.44 6.60
CA THR A 44 15.79 8.79 5.49
C THR A 44 16.37 9.79 4.49
N ILE A 45 15.60 10.82 4.10
CA ILE A 45 16.09 11.87 3.19
C ILE A 45 17.24 12.65 3.83
N ARG A 46 17.15 12.95 5.13
CA ARG A 46 18.23 13.65 5.84
C ARG A 46 19.50 12.82 5.89
N LEU A 47 19.38 11.51 6.14
CA LEU A 47 20.51 10.58 6.13
C LEU A 47 21.14 10.50 4.74
N PHE A 48 20.32 10.39 3.69
CA PHE A 48 20.79 10.33 2.31
C PHE A 48 21.57 11.58 1.92
N ILE A 49 21.00 12.77 2.16
CA ILE A 49 21.66 14.05 1.87
C ILE A 49 22.94 14.19 2.71
N GLY A 50 22.90 13.77 3.98
CA GLY A 50 24.07 13.80 4.86
C GLY A 50 25.24 12.97 4.34
N LYS A 51 24.95 11.78 3.77
CA LYS A 51 25.95 10.83 3.28
C LYS A 51 26.44 11.14 1.87
N TYR A 52 25.51 11.40 0.93
CA TYR A 52 25.82 11.53 -0.49
C TYR A 52 25.87 12.99 -0.99
N ARG A 53 25.54 13.95 -0.12
CA ARG A 53 25.60 15.40 -0.43
C ARG A 53 24.77 15.82 -1.64
N THR A 54 23.74 15.04 -1.97
CA THR A 54 22.81 15.29 -3.07
C THR A 54 21.41 14.80 -2.70
N TYR A 55 20.41 15.26 -3.43
CA TYR A 55 19.04 14.79 -3.29
C TYR A 55 18.87 13.42 -3.97
N PRO A 56 18.16 12.47 -3.34
CA PRO A 56 17.85 11.19 -3.95
C PRO A 56 16.73 11.30 -4.98
N SER A 57 16.75 10.41 -5.97
CA SER A 57 15.55 9.93 -6.66
C SER A 57 14.79 9.00 -5.72
N THR A 58 13.46 8.99 -5.80
CA THR A 58 12.60 8.15 -4.96
C THR A 58 11.71 7.26 -5.81
N LEU A 59 11.63 5.98 -5.45
CA LEU A 59 10.67 5.03 -6.00
C LEU A 59 9.83 4.46 -4.85
N GLU A 60 8.51 4.52 -5.00
CA GLU A 60 7.55 3.89 -4.08
C GLU A 60 7.23 2.49 -4.60
N ALA A 61 7.56 1.46 -3.82
CA ALA A 61 7.25 0.09 -4.16
C ALA A 61 5.83 -0.22 -3.70
N THR A 62 4.96 -0.53 -4.67
CA THR A 62 3.54 -0.86 -4.43
C THR A 62 3.28 -2.31 -4.83
N THR A 63 2.24 -2.90 -4.26
CA THR A 63 1.78 -4.24 -4.62
C THR A 63 0.72 -4.16 -5.72
N ASP A 64 0.60 -5.21 -6.52
CA ASP A 64 -0.39 -5.27 -7.62
C ASP A 64 -1.86 -5.30 -7.13
N ASP A 65 -2.09 -5.66 -5.86
CA ASP A 65 -3.39 -5.76 -5.22
C ASP A 65 -3.32 -5.17 -3.80
N ASP A 66 -4.33 -4.39 -3.41
CA ASP A 66 -4.49 -3.82 -2.05
C ASP A 66 -4.65 -4.90 -0.96
N ALA A 67 -5.00 -6.13 -1.34
CA ALA A 67 -5.04 -7.26 -0.43
C ALA A 67 -3.64 -7.85 -0.18
N LEU A 68 -2.66 -7.57 -1.03
CA LEU A 68 -1.28 -8.01 -0.86
C LEU A 68 -0.50 -6.98 -0.03
N SER A 69 0.39 -7.47 0.82
CA SER A 69 1.33 -6.64 1.55
C SER A 69 2.70 -7.31 1.54
N PHE A 70 3.78 -6.53 1.43
CA PHE A 70 5.11 -7.12 1.47
C PHE A 70 5.37 -7.74 2.84
N HIS A 71 6.00 -8.92 2.83
CA HIS A 71 6.45 -9.55 4.04
C HIS A 71 7.84 -9.04 4.40
N ALA A 72 7.93 -8.24 5.46
CA ALA A 72 9.16 -7.55 5.83
C ALA A 72 10.34 -8.53 6.01
N THR A 73 10.10 -9.68 6.66
CA THR A 73 11.15 -10.67 6.90
C THR A 73 11.64 -11.33 5.62
N THR A 74 10.78 -11.59 4.63
CA THR A 74 11.22 -12.14 3.33
C THR A 74 12.08 -11.12 2.59
N VAL A 75 11.66 -9.86 2.56
CA VAL A 75 12.44 -8.77 1.94
C VAL A 75 13.81 -8.65 2.60
N LEU A 76 13.86 -8.68 3.93
CA LEU A 76 15.12 -8.60 4.67
C LEU A 76 16.04 -9.80 4.47
N ASN A 77 15.49 -11.01 4.35
CA ASN A 77 16.27 -12.19 4.01
C ASN A 77 16.87 -12.05 2.61
N TYR A 78 16.11 -11.57 1.62
CA TYR A 78 16.64 -11.29 0.29
C TYR A 78 17.79 -10.26 0.32
N LEU A 79 17.60 -9.14 1.02
CA LEU A 79 18.66 -8.12 1.16
C LEU A 79 19.93 -8.71 1.77
N ARG A 80 19.81 -9.55 2.80
CA ARG A 80 20.96 -10.19 3.46
C ARG A 80 21.63 -11.24 2.56
N ASP A 81 20.84 -12.11 1.95
CA ASP A 81 21.33 -13.33 1.31
C ASP A 81 21.81 -13.06 -0.12
N GLU A 82 21.06 -12.25 -0.89
CA GLU A 82 21.35 -11.96 -2.31
C GLU A 82 22.15 -10.67 -2.51
N LEU A 83 21.89 -9.63 -1.70
CA LEU A 83 22.59 -8.35 -1.79
C LEU A 83 23.70 -8.19 -0.75
N HIS A 84 23.94 -9.22 0.07
CA HIS A 84 24.96 -9.23 1.12
C HIS A 84 24.88 -8.03 2.08
N HIS A 85 23.66 -7.53 2.32
CA HIS A 85 23.42 -6.37 3.17
C HIS A 85 23.66 -6.67 4.65
N ASP A 86 24.40 -5.79 5.33
CA ASP A 86 24.65 -5.87 6.76
C ASP A 86 23.58 -5.12 7.56
N SER A 87 22.58 -5.88 8.01
CA SER A 87 21.45 -5.36 8.79
C SER A 87 21.82 -4.72 10.14
N ASN A 88 23.05 -4.88 10.65
CA ASN A 88 23.47 -4.23 11.89
C ASN A 88 23.68 -2.72 11.73
N LYS A 89 23.83 -2.25 10.50
CA LYS A 89 24.02 -0.84 10.17
C LYS A 89 22.69 -0.10 9.93
N ASP A 90 21.57 -0.82 10.01
CA ASP A 90 20.25 -0.27 9.74
C ASP A 90 19.80 0.67 10.84
N CYS A 91 19.14 1.76 10.45
CA CYS A 91 18.37 2.56 11.39
C CYS A 91 17.06 1.83 11.68
N VAL A 92 16.80 1.50 12.95
CA VAL A 92 15.63 0.69 13.34
C VAL A 92 14.86 1.38 14.46
N THR A 93 13.57 1.61 14.22
CA THR A 93 12.62 2.03 15.25
C THR A 93 11.78 0.84 15.70
N ARG A 94 11.70 0.61 17.00
CA ARG A 94 10.94 -0.51 17.58
C ARG A 94 9.72 -0.03 18.34
N LYS A 95 8.63 -0.79 18.26
CA LYS A 95 7.38 -0.52 18.98
C LYS A 95 6.99 -1.74 19.82
N TYR A 96 6.51 -1.49 21.04
CA TYR A 96 5.98 -2.55 21.90
C TYR A 96 4.52 -2.82 21.58
N ASP A 97 4.19 -4.08 21.28
CA ASP A 97 2.81 -4.53 21.10
C ASP A 97 2.28 -5.20 22.37
N ARG A 98 1.17 -4.67 22.90
CA ARG A 98 0.55 -5.17 24.14
C ARG A 98 -0.14 -6.52 23.98
N LYS A 99 -0.65 -6.87 22.78
CA LYS A 99 -1.41 -8.11 22.51
C LYS A 99 -0.50 -9.33 22.49
N ILE A 100 0.69 -9.18 21.90
CA ILE A 100 1.72 -10.23 21.85
C ILE A 100 2.79 -10.09 22.94
N LYS A 101 2.78 -8.98 23.70
CA LYS A 101 3.75 -8.65 24.76
C LYS A 101 5.21 -8.68 24.28
N LYS A 102 5.46 -8.23 23.05
CA LYS A 102 6.80 -8.21 22.43
C LYS A 102 7.04 -6.90 21.69
N HIS A 103 8.31 -6.58 21.48
CA HIS A 103 8.72 -5.51 20.57
C HIS A 103 8.78 -6.04 19.13
N TYR A 104 8.35 -5.22 18.19
CA TYR A 104 8.56 -5.42 16.76
C TYR A 104 9.25 -4.21 16.13
N VAL A 105 9.79 -4.39 14.93
CA VAL A 105 10.40 -3.32 14.14
C VAL A 105 9.29 -2.58 13.39
N GLN A 106 9.01 -1.34 13.80
CA GLN A 106 7.97 -0.51 13.17
C GLN A 106 8.52 0.21 11.94
N SER A 107 9.76 0.67 11.99
CA SER A 107 10.39 1.36 10.87
C SER A 107 11.82 0.90 10.74
N ARG A 108 12.28 0.70 9.51
CA ARG A 108 13.65 0.32 9.20
C ARG A 108 14.14 1.06 7.96
N VAL A 109 15.32 1.64 8.08
CA VAL A 109 16.08 2.18 6.95
C VAL A 109 17.31 1.31 6.72
N CYS A 110 17.32 0.61 5.60
CA CYS A 110 18.45 -0.19 5.13
C CYS A 110 19.33 0.66 4.21
N ASP A 111 20.59 0.87 4.59
CA ASP A 111 21.58 1.57 3.77
C ASP A 111 22.43 0.54 3.03
N LEU A 112 22.10 0.29 1.77
CA LEU A 112 22.80 -0.69 0.92
C LEU A 112 24.18 -0.20 0.47
N GLY A 113 24.53 1.06 0.80
CA GLY A 113 25.73 1.70 0.28
C GLY A 113 25.55 2.16 -1.17
N ASN A 114 26.62 2.74 -1.73
CA ASN A 114 26.69 3.21 -3.12
C ASN A 114 25.49 4.06 -3.57
N GLY A 115 24.94 4.88 -2.68
CA GLY A 115 23.85 5.77 -3.07
C GLY A 115 22.47 5.12 -3.08
N ILE A 116 22.25 3.96 -2.45
CA ILE A 116 20.93 3.31 -2.35
C ILE A 116 20.54 3.12 -0.88
N MET A 117 19.33 3.56 -0.53
CA MET A 117 18.73 3.37 0.80
C MET A 117 17.27 2.93 0.65
N ILE A 118 16.82 1.99 1.46
CA ILE A 118 15.45 1.48 1.46
C ILE A 118 14.80 1.79 2.80
N SER A 119 13.66 2.48 2.79
CA SER A 119 12.83 2.76 3.96
C SER A 119 11.63 1.84 3.94
N MET A 120 11.38 1.16 5.05
CA MET A 120 10.23 0.28 5.25
C MET A 120 9.53 0.62 6.56
N ASP A 121 8.26 0.99 6.48
CA ASP A 121 7.37 1.07 7.63
C ASP A 121 6.50 -0.16 7.69
N SER A 122 6.39 -0.76 8.87
CA SER A 122 5.79 -2.07 9.07
C SER A 122 4.86 -2.11 10.27
N SER A 123 3.87 -3.01 10.20
CA SER A 123 2.91 -3.27 11.25
C SER A 123 2.68 -4.76 11.44
N LEU A 124 2.26 -5.13 12.65
CA LEU A 124 1.94 -6.51 12.98
C LEU A 124 0.51 -6.84 12.58
N ASN A 125 0.33 -7.94 11.85
CA ASN A 125 -0.98 -8.45 11.47
C ASN A 125 -1.07 -9.97 11.69
N ALA A 126 -2.12 -10.43 12.38
CA ALA A 126 -2.44 -11.85 12.56
C ALA A 126 -3.58 -12.33 11.65
N ASP A 127 -4.32 -11.39 11.06
CA ASP A 127 -5.39 -11.67 10.11
C ASP A 127 -4.79 -11.70 8.70
N THR A 128 -3.91 -12.68 8.46
CA THR A 128 -3.22 -12.87 7.17
C THR A 128 -3.53 -14.23 6.58
N GLN A 129 -3.71 -14.30 5.27
CA GLN A 129 -3.69 -15.53 4.51
C GLN A 129 -2.28 -15.74 3.95
N ASN A 130 -1.72 -16.91 4.19
CA ASN A 130 -0.35 -17.23 3.84
C ASN A 130 -0.32 -18.44 2.90
N PRO A 131 -0.66 -18.25 1.60
CA PRO A 131 -0.62 -19.34 0.63
C PRO A 131 0.80 -19.89 0.43
N ASN A 132 1.82 -19.07 0.70
CA ASN A 132 3.23 -19.42 0.61
C ASN A 132 3.73 -20.26 1.80
N LYS A 133 2.86 -20.57 2.78
CA LYS A 133 3.19 -21.38 3.97
C LYS A 133 4.43 -20.89 4.74
N LEU A 134 4.68 -19.59 4.72
CA LEU A 134 5.75 -18.96 5.50
C LEU A 134 5.54 -19.17 7.00
N LEU A 135 6.62 -19.27 7.77
CA LEU A 135 6.50 -19.26 9.23
C LEU A 135 6.16 -17.85 9.70
N SER A 136 5.34 -17.74 10.74
CA SER A 136 5.03 -16.46 11.36
C SER A 136 6.25 -15.87 12.06
N ASP A 137 6.42 -14.55 11.94
CA ASP A 137 7.55 -13.83 12.55
C ASP A 137 7.40 -13.74 14.08
N TYR A 138 6.15 -13.69 14.55
CA TYR A 138 5.81 -13.51 15.95
C TYR A 138 4.79 -14.56 16.41
N PRO A 139 4.72 -14.84 17.73
CA PRO A 139 3.77 -15.80 18.29
C PRO A 139 2.32 -15.45 17.94
N LYS A 140 1.45 -16.47 17.90
CA LYS A 140 0.02 -16.35 17.54
C LYS A 140 -0.20 -15.95 16.07
N ASP A 141 0.62 -16.48 15.18
CA ASP A 141 0.48 -16.31 13.72
C ASP A 141 0.53 -14.84 13.25
N TYR A 142 1.32 -14.02 13.94
CA TYR A 142 1.55 -12.63 13.56
C TYR A 142 2.69 -12.53 12.54
N PHE A 143 2.41 -11.85 11.44
CA PHE A 143 3.37 -11.48 10.40
C PHE A 143 3.68 -9.98 10.47
N LEU A 144 4.92 -9.63 10.09
CA LEU A 144 5.36 -8.26 9.94
C LEU A 144 5.13 -7.81 8.50
N LEU A 145 4.07 -7.02 8.29
CA LEU A 145 3.67 -6.53 6.98
C LEU A 145 4.18 -5.11 6.77
N VAL A 146 4.76 -4.84 5.61
CA VAL A 146 5.18 -3.50 5.21
C VAL A 146 3.97 -2.71 4.73
N SER A 147 3.72 -1.56 5.36
CA SER A 147 2.65 -0.63 4.97
C SER A 147 3.11 0.41 3.96
N ASP A 148 4.39 0.80 4.00
CA ASP A 148 4.99 1.75 3.07
C ASP A 148 6.45 1.34 2.82
N MET A 149 6.85 1.31 1.55
CA MET A 149 8.20 0.97 1.12
C MET A 149 8.69 1.99 0.09
N GLN A 150 9.76 2.69 0.44
CA GLN A 150 10.36 3.71 -0.41
C GLN A 150 11.84 3.44 -0.62
N ILE A 151 12.28 3.49 -1.87
CA ILE A 151 13.66 3.32 -2.26
C ILE A 151 14.21 4.69 -2.67
N TYR A 152 15.26 5.12 -2.00
CA TYR A 152 15.97 6.36 -2.25
C TYR A 152 17.30 6.02 -2.92
N TYR A 153 17.56 6.59 -4.09
CA TYR A 153 18.72 6.20 -4.89
C TYR A 153 19.35 7.36 -5.66
N LEU A 154 20.63 7.23 -6.03
CA LEU A 154 21.26 8.11 -7.00
C LEU A 154 20.72 7.79 -8.41
N PRO A 155 20.50 8.80 -9.29
CA PRO A 155 19.89 8.59 -10.61
C PRO A 155 20.56 7.53 -11.49
N GLU A 156 21.85 7.26 -11.28
CA GLU A 156 22.63 6.22 -11.96
C GLU A 156 22.16 4.78 -11.68
N HIS A 157 21.39 4.57 -10.62
CA HIS A 157 20.89 3.25 -10.20
C HIS A 157 19.43 2.99 -10.59
N ASP A 158 18.83 3.83 -11.44
CA ASP A 158 17.41 3.72 -11.82
C ASP A 158 17.02 2.31 -12.29
N THR A 159 17.75 1.75 -13.26
CA THR A 159 17.45 0.41 -13.81
C THR A 159 17.52 -0.69 -12.74
N PHE A 160 18.56 -0.65 -11.89
CA PHE A 160 18.72 -1.60 -10.80
C PHE A 160 17.58 -1.51 -9.77
N VAL A 161 17.14 -0.29 -9.44
CA VAL A 161 16.05 -0.06 -8.48
C VAL A 161 14.71 -0.54 -9.03
N GLN A 162 14.46 -0.37 -10.33
CA GLN A 162 13.26 -0.93 -10.99
C GLN A 162 13.26 -2.46 -10.94
N ASP A 163 14.40 -3.11 -11.23
CA ASP A 163 14.53 -4.56 -11.14
C ASP A 163 14.31 -5.06 -9.70
N LEU A 164 14.87 -4.33 -8.72
CA LEU A 164 14.73 -4.64 -7.30
C LEU A 164 13.27 -4.52 -6.82
N ALA A 165 12.55 -3.47 -7.26
CA ALA A 165 11.12 -3.34 -7.01
C ALA A 165 10.31 -4.50 -7.62
N SER A 166 10.68 -4.94 -8.83
CA SER A 166 10.06 -6.11 -9.48
C SER A 166 10.34 -7.43 -8.75
N GLN A 167 11.46 -7.56 -8.03
CA GLN A 167 11.68 -8.72 -7.17
C GLN A 167 10.86 -8.65 -5.89
N PHE A 168 10.71 -7.46 -5.31
CA PHE A 168 9.91 -7.28 -4.09
C PHE A 168 8.43 -7.58 -4.30
N SER A 169 7.86 -7.33 -5.49
CA SER A 169 6.45 -7.65 -5.79
C SER A 169 6.12 -9.14 -5.58
N LYS A 170 7.12 -10.02 -5.67
CA LYS A 170 6.99 -11.47 -5.45
C LYS A 170 7.05 -11.86 -3.96
N MET A 171 7.47 -10.96 -3.08
CA MET A 171 7.71 -11.21 -1.64
C MET A 171 6.53 -10.78 -0.78
N THR A 172 5.31 -11.15 -1.20
CA THR A 172 4.04 -10.67 -0.62
C THR A 172 3.28 -11.76 0.13
N ILE A 173 2.44 -11.30 1.07
CA ILE A 173 1.46 -12.10 1.83
C ILE A 173 0.09 -11.45 1.66
N PHE A 174 -0.96 -12.25 1.63
CA PHE A 174 -2.32 -11.73 1.60
C PHE A 174 -2.72 -11.23 2.99
N SER A 175 -2.91 -9.93 3.13
CA SER A 175 -3.61 -9.37 4.28
C SER A 175 -5.09 -9.73 4.15
N SER A 176 -5.63 -10.46 5.12
CA SER A 176 -7.07 -10.73 5.10
C SER A 176 -7.77 -9.46 5.56
N LYS A 177 -8.41 -8.75 4.62
CA LYS A 177 -9.39 -7.74 4.99
C LYS A 177 -10.46 -8.46 5.83
N SER A 178 -10.75 -7.96 7.03
CA SER A 178 -11.86 -8.49 7.83
C SER A 178 -13.06 -7.58 7.63
N SER A 179 -14.07 -8.07 6.93
CA SER A 179 -15.33 -7.34 6.75
C SER A 179 -16.23 -7.60 7.94
N THR A 180 -16.89 -6.54 8.42
CA THR A 180 -17.92 -6.68 9.45
C THR A 180 -19.25 -6.93 8.77
N LEU A 181 -19.80 -8.12 8.94
CA LEU A 181 -21.16 -8.47 8.52
C LEU A 181 -22.11 -8.17 9.67
N GLN A 182 -23.16 -7.39 9.42
CA GLN A 182 -24.17 -7.10 10.43
C GLN A 182 -25.22 -8.21 10.42
N MET A 183 -25.29 -9.02 11.46
CA MET A 183 -26.33 -10.03 11.60
C MET A 183 -27.55 -9.42 12.27
N VAL A 184 -28.73 -9.66 11.70
CA VAL A 184 -29.99 -9.32 12.37
C VAL A 184 -30.17 -10.25 13.56
N CYS A 185 -30.56 -9.68 14.70
CA CYS A 185 -30.92 -10.38 15.92
C CYS A 185 -32.27 -9.85 16.44
N LYS A 186 -32.92 -10.63 17.32
CA LYS A 186 -34.16 -10.25 17.99
C LYS A 186 -34.03 -10.48 19.49
N ASN A 187 -34.43 -9.49 20.28
CA ASN A 187 -34.57 -9.61 21.73
C ASN A 187 -35.96 -9.09 22.17
N GLN A 188 -36.16 -8.94 23.48
CA GLN A 188 -37.42 -8.45 24.05
C GLN A 188 -37.74 -6.99 23.66
N CYS A 189 -36.72 -6.21 23.28
CA CYS A 189 -36.85 -4.80 22.89
C CYS A 189 -37.01 -4.61 21.37
N GLY A 190 -36.97 -5.69 20.57
CA GLY A 190 -37.14 -5.63 19.11
C GLY A 190 -35.94 -6.19 18.34
N TYR A 191 -35.78 -5.71 17.11
CA TYR A 191 -34.70 -6.11 16.21
C TYR A 191 -33.46 -5.23 16.38
N TYR A 192 -32.28 -5.81 16.25
CA TYR A 192 -31.02 -5.08 16.32
C TYR A 192 -29.94 -5.76 15.46
N LEU A 193 -28.88 -5.00 15.12
CA LEU A 193 -27.73 -5.52 14.39
C LEU A 193 -26.60 -5.93 15.36
N SER A 194 -26.01 -7.09 15.09
CA SER A 194 -24.82 -7.58 15.78
C SER A 194 -23.70 -7.84 14.78
N GLY A 195 -22.59 -7.13 14.94
CA GLY A 195 -21.44 -7.24 14.04
C GLY A 195 -20.70 -8.57 14.21
N ILE A 196 -20.52 -9.29 13.10
CA ILE A 196 -19.74 -10.53 13.02
C ILE A 196 -18.56 -10.29 12.08
N LYS A 197 -17.36 -10.63 12.54
CA LYS A 197 -16.17 -10.60 11.68
C LYS A 197 -16.13 -11.86 10.82
N ILE A 198 -16.05 -11.67 9.50
CA ILE A 198 -15.87 -12.77 8.55
C ILE A 198 -14.49 -12.67 7.91
N LYS A 199 -13.74 -13.76 7.98
CA LYS A 199 -12.47 -13.90 7.26
C LYS A 199 -12.72 -14.09 5.77
N LYS A 200 -11.86 -13.48 4.94
CA LYS A 200 -11.91 -13.69 3.48
C LYS A 200 -11.69 -15.17 3.24
N PRO A 201 -12.48 -15.84 2.42
CA PRO A 201 -12.04 -17.06 1.79
C PRO A 201 -10.98 -16.74 0.71
N LEU A 202 -9.92 -17.53 0.62
CA LEU A 202 -8.95 -17.40 -0.46
C LEU A 202 -9.55 -18.03 -1.72
N ILE A 203 -9.81 -17.21 -2.74
CA ILE A 203 -10.16 -17.66 -4.09
C ILE A 203 -9.05 -17.13 -5.00
N THR A 204 -8.10 -17.99 -5.37
CA THR A 204 -6.95 -17.61 -6.19
C THR A 204 -7.30 -17.49 -7.67
N ASP A 205 -8.19 -18.37 -8.16
CA ASP A 205 -8.64 -18.37 -9.54
C ASP A 205 -10.13 -18.72 -9.60
N LEU A 206 -10.95 -17.73 -9.93
CA LEU A 206 -12.40 -17.89 -9.99
C LEU A 206 -12.84 -18.85 -11.11
N ALA A 207 -12.14 -18.85 -12.25
CA ALA A 207 -12.45 -19.73 -13.37
C ALA A 207 -12.13 -21.19 -13.03
N LEU A 208 -11.03 -21.43 -12.31
CA LEU A 208 -10.67 -22.74 -11.81
C LEU A 208 -11.69 -23.29 -10.80
N HIS A 209 -12.19 -22.43 -9.90
CA HIS A 209 -13.09 -22.84 -8.82
C HIS A 209 -14.56 -22.93 -9.22
N TYR A 210 -15.04 -22.06 -10.11
CA TYR A 210 -16.47 -21.93 -10.45
C TYR A 210 -16.77 -22.07 -11.95
N GLY A 211 -15.73 -22.24 -12.78
CA GLY A 211 -15.83 -22.38 -14.23
C GLY A 211 -15.71 -21.04 -14.96
N SER A 212 -15.12 -21.09 -16.15
CA SER A 212 -14.89 -19.90 -17.01
C SER A 212 -16.18 -19.12 -17.32
N ASN A 213 -17.29 -19.83 -17.53
CA ASN A 213 -18.59 -19.20 -17.81
C ASN A 213 -19.09 -18.35 -16.63
N PHE A 214 -18.73 -18.70 -15.40
CA PHE A 214 -19.18 -18.00 -14.20
C PHE A 214 -18.48 -16.66 -14.00
N VAL A 215 -17.27 -16.47 -14.53
CA VAL A 215 -16.50 -15.22 -14.42
C VAL A 215 -17.32 -14.03 -14.92
N SER A 216 -17.97 -14.16 -16.08
CA SER A 216 -18.85 -13.11 -16.61
C SER A 216 -20.05 -12.76 -15.72
N THR A 217 -20.54 -13.73 -14.93
CA THR A 217 -21.63 -13.53 -13.98
C THR A 217 -21.10 -12.87 -12.71
N HIS A 218 -19.93 -13.27 -12.24
CA HIS A 218 -19.23 -12.63 -11.14
C HIS A 218 -18.98 -11.15 -11.39
N ASP A 219 -18.45 -10.79 -12.57
CA ASP A 219 -18.16 -9.40 -12.92
C ASP A 219 -19.42 -8.52 -12.87
N LYS A 220 -20.55 -9.06 -13.34
CA LYS A 220 -21.86 -8.40 -13.26
C LYS A 220 -22.31 -8.22 -11.81
N ILE A 221 -22.14 -9.26 -10.97
CA ILE A 221 -22.51 -9.20 -9.55
C ILE A 221 -21.68 -8.14 -8.83
N ILE A 222 -20.35 -8.15 -8.97
CA ILE A 222 -19.45 -7.17 -8.34
C ILE A 222 -19.77 -5.75 -8.79
N LYS A 223 -19.89 -5.54 -10.11
CA LYS A 223 -20.22 -4.24 -10.67
C LYS A 223 -21.53 -3.71 -10.09
N ASN A 224 -22.58 -4.53 -10.05
CA ASN A 224 -23.86 -4.13 -9.50
C ASN A 224 -23.77 -3.87 -7.99
N LEU A 225 -23.12 -4.75 -7.22
CA LEU A 225 -23.00 -4.59 -5.77
C LEU A 225 -22.20 -3.35 -5.38
N ASN A 226 -21.20 -2.93 -6.15
CA ASN A 226 -20.42 -1.71 -5.89
C ASN A 226 -20.98 -0.44 -6.56
N THR A 227 -22.01 -0.54 -7.39
CA THR A 227 -22.70 0.64 -7.93
C THR A 227 -23.60 1.27 -6.85
N LYS A 228 -23.48 2.58 -6.64
CA LYS A 228 -24.34 3.33 -5.69
C LYS A 228 -25.81 3.25 -6.12
N GLU A 229 -26.69 3.06 -5.15
CA GLU A 229 -28.16 2.98 -5.34
C GLU A 229 -28.64 1.94 -6.35
N SER A 230 -27.80 0.97 -6.70
CA SER A 230 -28.18 -0.14 -7.57
C SER A 230 -29.27 -0.99 -6.94
N LYS A 231 -30.21 -1.44 -7.77
CA LYS A 231 -31.33 -2.29 -7.38
C LYS A 231 -31.21 -3.63 -8.09
N GLY A 232 -31.53 -4.71 -7.39
CA GLY A 232 -31.54 -6.05 -7.98
C GLY A 232 -31.57 -7.15 -6.93
N ILE A 233 -31.82 -8.37 -7.40
CA ILE A 233 -31.78 -9.60 -6.60
C ILE A 233 -30.86 -10.58 -7.32
N VAL A 234 -29.91 -11.17 -6.59
CA VAL A 234 -29.03 -12.23 -7.10
C VAL A 234 -29.40 -13.52 -6.41
N LEU A 235 -29.76 -14.55 -7.18
CA LEU A 235 -30.01 -15.90 -6.68
C LEU A 235 -28.89 -16.83 -7.09
N LEU A 236 -28.18 -17.39 -6.10
CA LEU A 236 -27.14 -18.38 -6.32
C LEU A 236 -27.72 -19.79 -6.18
N HIS A 237 -27.89 -20.50 -7.31
CA HIS A 237 -28.36 -21.88 -7.35
C HIS A 237 -27.28 -22.83 -7.89
N GLY A 238 -27.35 -24.10 -7.52
CA GLY A 238 -26.39 -25.12 -7.95
C GLY A 238 -26.41 -26.35 -7.05
N ILE A 239 -25.72 -27.42 -7.44
CA ILE A 239 -25.66 -28.67 -6.68
C ILE A 239 -25.08 -28.48 -5.27
N PRO A 240 -25.52 -29.27 -4.27
CA PRO A 240 -24.90 -29.26 -2.94
C PRO A 240 -23.38 -29.44 -3.04
N GLY A 241 -22.61 -28.72 -2.21
CA GLY A 241 -21.15 -28.77 -2.24
C GLY A 241 -20.47 -27.86 -3.28
N SER A 242 -21.21 -27.19 -4.18
CA SER A 242 -20.64 -26.30 -5.21
C SER A 242 -20.04 -24.97 -4.71
N GLY A 243 -19.74 -24.84 -3.42
CA GLY A 243 -19.09 -23.63 -2.89
C GLY A 243 -19.93 -22.35 -2.83
N LYS A 244 -21.27 -22.41 -2.90
CA LYS A 244 -22.16 -21.21 -2.84
C LYS A 244 -21.91 -20.34 -1.60
N THR A 245 -21.91 -20.94 -0.41
CA THR A 245 -21.65 -20.23 0.85
C THR A 245 -20.22 -19.67 0.90
N HIS A 246 -19.27 -20.36 0.28
CA HIS A 246 -17.88 -19.89 0.16
C HIS A 246 -17.81 -18.64 -0.73
N TYR A 247 -18.52 -18.64 -1.85
CA TYR A 247 -18.61 -17.48 -2.76
C TYR A 247 -19.33 -16.29 -2.12
N ILE A 248 -20.39 -16.50 -1.33
CA ILE A 248 -21.04 -15.40 -0.59
C ILE A 248 -20.06 -14.75 0.39
N ARG A 249 -19.26 -15.54 1.11
CA ARG A 249 -18.23 -15.01 2.02
C ARG A 249 -17.16 -14.21 1.26
N TYR A 250 -16.84 -14.61 0.04
CA TYR A 250 -15.95 -13.87 -0.84
C TYR A 250 -16.59 -12.53 -1.26
N LEU A 251 -17.83 -12.54 -1.76
CA LEU A 251 -18.55 -11.33 -2.17
C LEU A 251 -18.66 -10.29 -1.05
N ILE A 252 -18.92 -10.72 0.19
CA ILE A 252 -19.00 -9.83 1.37
C ILE A 252 -17.73 -8.97 1.53
N GLN A 253 -16.59 -9.44 1.02
CA GLN A 253 -15.31 -8.74 1.13
C GLN A 253 -14.98 -7.82 -0.05
N GLU A 254 -15.59 -8.08 -1.21
CA GLU A 254 -15.40 -7.27 -2.42
C GLU A 254 -16.28 -6.02 -2.44
N ILE A 255 -17.18 -5.89 -1.45
CA ILE A 255 -18.11 -4.77 -1.33
C ILE A 255 -17.48 -3.69 -0.46
N GLN A 256 -17.35 -2.48 -1.01
CA GLN A 256 -16.59 -1.39 -0.37
C GLN A 256 -17.49 -0.48 0.49
N ASP A 257 -18.53 0.08 -0.14
CA ASP A 257 -19.29 1.20 0.43
C ASP A 257 -20.75 0.84 0.78
N LYS A 258 -21.00 -0.41 1.22
CA LYS A 258 -22.35 -0.84 1.63
C LYS A 258 -22.34 -1.60 2.94
N THR A 259 -23.32 -1.29 3.78
CA THR A 259 -23.62 -2.09 4.98
C THR A 259 -24.20 -3.42 4.56
N LEU A 260 -23.52 -4.51 4.93
CA LEU A 260 -23.97 -5.87 4.64
C LEU A 260 -24.76 -6.42 5.81
N ILE A 261 -26.01 -6.79 5.53
CA ILE A 261 -26.91 -7.37 6.52
C ILE A 261 -27.11 -8.85 6.19
N TYR A 262 -26.89 -9.71 7.18
CA TYR A 262 -27.21 -11.13 7.11
C TYR A 262 -28.45 -11.43 7.94
N VAL A 263 -29.44 -12.00 7.27
CA VAL A 263 -30.66 -12.48 7.90
C VAL A 263 -30.56 -13.99 8.09
N PRO A 264 -30.50 -14.49 9.34
CA PRO A 264 -30.52 -15.91 9.61
C PRO A 264 -31.76 -16.59 9.01
N PRO A 265 -31.67 -17.86 8.56
CA PRO A 265 -32.78 -18.60 7.97
C PRO A 265 -34.05 -18.59 8.83
N ASP A 266 -33.89 -18.73 10.15
CA ASP A 266 -35.00 -18.76 11.10
C ASP A 266 -35.75 -17.42 11.17
N MET A 267 -35.08 -16.31 10.83
CA MET A 267 -35.69 -14.97 10.77
C MET A 267 -36.18 -14.57 9.39
N ALA A 268 -35.97 -15.39 8.36
CA ALA A 268 -36.42 -15.08 7.01
C ALA A 268 -37.95 -14.88 6.94
N LYS A 269 -38.71 -15.60 7.76
CA LYS A 269 -40.18 -15.46 7.87
C LYS A 269 -40.61 -14.12 8.49
N GLU A 270 -39.76 -13.53 9.32
CA GLU A 270 -40.04 -12.27 10.00
C GLU A 270 -39.84 -11.06 9.07
N ILE A 271 -39.12 -11.20 7.95
CA ILE A 271 -38.88 -10.11 6.99
C ILE A 271 -40.21 -9.55 6.45
N SER A 272 -41.22 -10.41 6.27
CA SER A 272 -42.56 -10.02 5.85
C SER A 272 -43.44 -9.45 6.97
N SER A 273 -42.97 -9.44 8.21
CA SER A 273 -43.72 -8.93 9.35
C SER A 273 -43.76 -7.40 9.35
N PRO A 274 -44.92 -6.76 9.60
CA PRO A 274 -44.99 -5.32 9.79
C PRO A 274 -44.06 -4.81 10.90
N ALA A 275 -43.79 -5.64 11.92
CA ALA A 275 -42.89 -5.29 13.02
C ALA A 275 -41.41 -5.21 12.60
N PHE A 276 -41.06 -5.74 11.43
CA PHE A 276 -39.70 -5.67 10.87
C PHE A 276 -39.47 -4.41 10.04
N LEU A 277 -40.54 -3.76 9.56
CA LEU A 277 -40.44 -2.56 8.72
C LEU A 277 -39.72 -1.39 9.40
N PRO A 278 -39.99 -1.05 10.69
CA PRO A 278 -39.30 0.05 11.35
C PRO A 278 -37.78 -0.16 11.38
N PHE A 279 -37.34 -1.40 11.58
CA PHE A 279 -35.92 -1.77 11.62
C PHE A 279 -35.21 -1.63 10.26
N LEU A 280 -35.92 -1.78 9.14
CA LEU A 280 -35.36 -1.59 7.79
C LEU A 280 -35.35 -0.12 7.34
N MET A 281 -36.11 0.75 8.02
CA MET A 281 -36.23 2.17 7.69
C MET A 281 -35.30 3.07 8.52
N GLU A 282 -34.72 2.55 9.60
CA GLU A 282 -33.59 3.18 10.33
C GLU A 282 -32.27 3.07 9.56
#